data_AF-A0A9W9RIL5-F1
#
_entry.id   AF-A0A9W9RIL5-F1
#
_cell.length_a   1.000
_cell.length_b   1.000
_cell.length_c   1.000
_cell.angle_alpha   90.00
_cell.angle_beta   90.00
_cell.angle_gamma   90.00
#
_symmetry.space_group_name_H-M   'P 1'
#
loop_
_entity.id
_entity.type
_entity.pdbx_description
1 polymer ?
#
loop_
_entity_poly.entity_id
_entity_poly.type
_entity_poly.pdbx_seq_one_letter_code
_entity_poly.pdbx_strand_id
1 'polypeptide(L)'
;MSHSPEELKGIAIAGRVSSVLSILGSFTIIGAFSLSRHFRSPIHRIIFFNAFYNLFDSVATMISTSGPAAGDSSSLCQFQGFALQMFPVADVLWTFAMALDTYLVVFHHFDTQSLRKLEVKYIAVITTFSFIPAFIFLFIHGHEKGPIYGDETIWCSIARNWMMLRIIFYYAPVWLIIVIVLILYCLIGIEITRVRDEFKLSENDRIALTSGNSTSSVTMTTMEANAQIKPDLTPESTITSDTIERDTFQRPPASNKFPATYQTPKQRRVSLRQYVIMPSLFFLAMLATWIAPTINRIAEFVHHRHGNYSLLLSVSTLGSLRGFWNGVIFITIGMKGWKRRASGRRMALRQTRNDHG
;
A
#
# COMPACT_ATOMS: atom_id res chain seq x y z
N MET A 1 27.54 -31.51 9.35
CA MET A 1 28.28 -31.13 8.14
C MET A 1 28.55 -29.65 8.22
N SER A 2 29.81 -29.25 8.32
CA SER A 2 30.24 -27.86 8.16
C SER A 2 30.33 -27.54 6.66
N HIS A 3 29.95 -26.33 6.26
CA HIS A 3 30.20 -25.85 4.90
C HIS A 3 31.69 -25.62 4.68
N SER A 4 32.15 -25.77 3.43
CA SER A 4 33.51 -25.44 3.05
C SER A 4 33.76 -23.93 3.11
N PRO A 5 35.02 -23.48 3.32
CA PRO A 5 35.36 -22.06 3.33
C PRO A 5 34.97 -21.33 2.03
N GLU A 6 35.06 -22.01 0.88
CA GLU A 6 34.69 -21.44 -0.43
C GLU A 6 33.16 -21.29 -0.60
N GLU A 7 32.35 -22.22 -0.08
CA GLU A 7 30.89 -22.04 -0.01
C GLU A 7 30.50 -20.83 0.87
N LEU A 8 31.10 -20.70 2.06
CA LEU A 8 30.83 -19.58 2.96
C LEU A 8 31.25 -18.23 2.35
N LYS A 9 32.39 -18.21 1.64
CA LYS A 9 32.88 -17.06 0.86
C LYS A 9 31.96 -16.70 -0.30
N GLY A 10 31.43 -17.69 -1.03
CA GLY A 10 30.42 -17.50 -2.07
C GLY A 10 29.12 -16.88 -1.52
N ILE A 11 28.61 -17.40 -0.41
CA ILE A 11 27.43 -16.85 0.30
C ILE A 11 27.68 -15.41 0.75
N ALA A 12 28.88 -15.11 1.26
CA ALA A 12 29.24 -13.79 1.76
C ALA A 12 29.37 -12.73 0.66
N ILE A 13 29.99 -13.09 -0.47
CA ILE A 13 30.07 -12.21 -1.66
C ILE A 13 28.66 -11.92 -2.18
N ALA A 14 27.82 -12.95 -2.33
CA ALA A 14 26.46 -12.80 -2.85
C ALA A 14 25.58 -11.94 -1.93
N GLY A 15 25.60 -12.18 -0.61
CA GLY A 15 24.88 -11.38 0.38
C GLY A 15 25.31 -9.92 0.39
N ARG A 16 26.62 -9.64 0.28
CA ARG A 16 27.16 -8.28 0.19
C ARG A 16 26.72 -7.56 -1.09
N VAL A 17 26.80 -8.21 -2.25
CA VAL A 17 26.34 -7.63 -3.53
C VAL A 17 24.84 -7.30 -3.48
N SER A 18 24.01 -8.22 -2.99
CA SER A 18 22.58 -7.98 -2.76
C SER A 18 22.34 -6.81 -1.78
N SER A 19 23.12 -6.73 -0.70
CA SER A 19 23.04 -5.64 0.28
C SER A 19 23.40 -4.28 -0.33
N VAL A 20 24.41 -4.20 -1.21
CA VAL A 20 24.74 -2.96 -1.96
C VAL A 20 23.56 -2.52 -2.83
N LEU A 21 22.94 -3.45 -3.57
CA LEU A 21 21.76 -3.16 -4.40
C LEU A 21 20.58 -2.66 -3.55
N SER A 22 20.41 -3.19 -2.34
CA SER A 22 19.36 -2.79 -1.41
C SER A 22 19.59 -1.42 -0.77
N ILE A 23 20.84 -1.09 -0.44
CA ILE A 23 21.26 0.26 -0.02
C ILE A 23 20.98 1.27 -1.13
N LEU A 24 21.35 0.98 -2.38
CA LEU A 24 21.07 1.83 -3.54
C LEU A 24 19.56 2.02 -3.78
N GLY A 25 18.76 0.97 -3.63
CA GLY A 25 17.30 1.03 -3.67
C GLY A 25 16.73 1.98 -2.62
N SER A 26 17.14 1.81 -1.37
CA SER A 26 16.71 2.64 -0.23
C SER A 26 17.11 4.11 -0.40
N PHE A 27 18.35 4.40 -0.80
CA PHE A 27 18.79 5.76 -1.11
C PHE A 27 17.99 6.39 -2.27
N THR A 28 17.59 5.59 -3.27
CA THR A 28 16.78 6.12 -4.38
C THR A 28 15.36 6.50 -3.93
N ILE A 29 14.75 5.76 -2.99
CA ILE A 29 13.48 6.17 -2.36
C ILE A 29 13.67 7.49 -1.61
N ILE A 30 14.66 7.55 -0.71
CA ILE A 30 14.94 8.70 0.16
C ILE A 30 15.23 9.96 -0.67
N GLY A 31 16.09 9.86 -1.68
CA GLY A 31 16.42 10.95 -2.59
C GLY A 31 15.22 11.41 -3.42
N ALA A 32 14.49 10.50 -4.06
CA ALA A 32 13.33 10.85 -4.87
C ALA A 32 12.22 11.51 -4.05
N PHE A 33 11.91 10.99 -2.85
CA PHE A 33 10.92 11.58 -1.94
C PHE A 33 11.31 12.99 -1.47
N SER A 34 12.59 13.18 -1.12
CA SER A 34 13.12 14.46 -0.63
C SER A 34 13.09 15.53 -1.71
N LEU A 35 13.69 15.22 -2.87
CA LEU A 35 13.90 16.15 -3.99
C LEU A 35 12.59 16.53 -4.72
N SER A 36 11.59 15.64 -4.76
CA SER A 36 10.39 15.85 -5.57
C SER A 36 9.11 15.96 -4.74
N ARG A 37 8.50 17.16 -4.77
CA ARG A 37 7.17 17.44 -4.18
C ARG A 37 6.07 16.48 -4.69
N HIS A 38 6.28 15.87 -5.85
CA HIS A 38 5.38 14.92 -6.49
C HIS A 38 5.15 13.62 -5.68
N PHE A 39 6.14 13.18 -4.91
CA PHE A 39 6.05 11.94 -4.13
C PHE A 39 5.50 12.15 -2.71
N ARG A 40 4.92 13.31 -2.37
CA ARG A 40 4.49 13.62 -0.99
C ARG A 40 3.04 13.21 -0.67
N SER A 41 2.61 12.03 -1.11
CA SER A 41 1.32 11.40 -0.73
C SER A 41 1.49 10.42 0.44
N PRO A 42 0.43 10.07 1.21
CA PRO A 42 0.55 9.25 2.43
C PRO A 42 1.28 7.91 2.24
N ILE A 43 0.90 7.12 1.23
CA ILE A 43 1.57 5.83 0.92
C ILE A 43 3.08 6.00 0.68
N HIS A 44 3.50 7.06 -0.03
CA HIS A 44 4.93 7.31 -0.27
C HIS A 44 5.66 7.79 1.00
N ARG A 45 4.96 8.39 1.98
CA ARG A 45 5.54 8.72 3.30
C ARG A 45 5.81 7.45 4.10
N ILE A 46 4.88 6.50 4.11
CA ILE A 46 5.08 5.18 4.74
C ILE A 46 6.26 4.45 4.09
N ILE A 47 6.34 4.41 2.76
CA ILE A 47 7.48 3.81 2.04
C ILE A 47 8.80 4.53 2.34
N PHE A 48 8.78 5.87 2.45
CA PHE A 48 9.95 6.66 2.86
C PHE A 48 10.42 6.33 4.29
N PHE A 49 9.51 6.16 5.25
CA PHE A 49 9.88 5.70 6.59
C PHE A 49 10.45 4.27 6.56
N ASN A 50 9.79 3.35 5.85
CA ASN A 50 10.27 1.96 5.73
C ASN A 50 11.64 1.85 5.03
N ALA A 51 12.00 2.78 4.14
CA ALA A 51 13.32 2.83 3.50
C ALA A 51 14.48 2.98 4.49
N PHE A 52 14.27 3.60 5.66
CA PHE A 52 15.29 3.65 6.72
C PHE A 52 15.46 2.31 7.42
N TYR A 53 14.38 1.57 7.68
CA TYR A 53 14.44 0.21 8.25
C TYR A 53 15.16 -0.73 7.28
N ASN A 54 14.82 -0.66 6.00
CA ASN A 54 15.50 -1.38 4.93
C ASN A 54 17.00 -1.00 4.80
N LEU A 55 17.38 0.25 5.07
CA LEU A 55 18.77 0.68 5.07
C LEU A 55 19.57 0.03 6.21
N PHE A 56 19.05 0.02 7.45
CA PHE A 56 19.71 -0.63 8.59
C PHE A 56 19.74 -2.17 8.46
N ASP A 57 18.68 -2.79 7.97
CA ASP A 57 18.64 -4.20 7.58
C ASP A 57 19.76 -4.53 6.58
N SER A 58 19.89 -3.73 5.52
CA SER A 58 20.93 -3.91 4.50
C SER A 58 22.36 -3.73 5.03
N VAL A 59 22.56 -2.90 6.08
CA VAL A 59 23.85 -2.79 6.78
C VAL A 59 24.13 -4.05 7.60
N ALA A 60 23.12 -4.64 8.25
CA ALA A 60 23.27 -5.87 9.02
C ALA A 60 23.52 -7.10 8.12
N THR A 61 22.88 -7.18 6.96
CA THR A 61 23.17 -8.23 5.97
C THR A 61 24.53 -8.06 5.30
N MET A 62 25.01 -6.81 5.12
CA MET A 62 26.35 -6.53 4.57
C MET A 62 27.49 -7.13 5.40
N ILE A 63 27.35 -7.13 6.74
CA ILE A 63 28.31 -7.77 7.64
C ILE A 63 28.47 -9.26 7.26
N SER A 64 27.35 -9.93 6.94
CA SER A 64 27.31 -11.33 6.51
C SER A 64 28.11 -12.24 7.47
N THR A 65 28.90 -13.18 6.94
CA THR A 65 29.73 -14.14 7.70
C THR A 65 30.80 -13.49 8.59
N SER A 66 31.10 -12.19 8.44
CA SER A 66 32.07 -11.52 9.31
C SER A 66 31.55 -11.27 10.73
N GLY A 67 30.24 -11.34 10.98
CA GLY A 67 29.68 -11.34 12.33
C GLY A 67 30.03 -12.63 13.07
N PRO A 68 29.61 -13.81 12.55
CA PRO A 68 30.02 -15.11 13.08
C PRO A 68 31.54 -15.29 13.21
N ALA A 69 32.32 -14.84 12.23
CA ALA A 69 33.78 -14.94 12.26
C ALA A 69 34.44 -14.08 13.36
N ALA A 70 33.73 -13.12 13.95
CA ALA A 70 34.18 -12.36 15.13
C ALA A 70 33.79 -13.04 16.46
N GLY A 71 32.97 -14.10 16.43
CA GLY A 71 32.50 -14.85 17.59
C GLY A 71 31.24 -14.27 18.24
N ASP A 72 30.45 -15.13 18.86
CA ASP A 72 29.10 -14.82 19.40
C ASP A 72 29.09 -13.63 20.36
N SER A 73 30.05 -13.56 21.29
CA SER A 73 30.15 -12.48 22.28
C SER A 73 30.73 -11.16 21.72
N SER A 74 31.03 -11.07 20.43
CA SER A 74 31.54 -9.84 19.82
C SER A 74 30.43 -8.80 19.64
N SER A 75 30.79 -7.52 19.82
CA SER A 75 29.87 -6.40 19.57
C SER A 75 29.37 -6.36 18.12
N LEU A 76 30.15 -6.85 17.16
CA LEU A 76 29.75 -6.99 15.76
C LEU A 76 28.64 -8.04 15.58
N CYS A 77 28.80 -9.22 16.20
CA CYS A 77 27.80 -10.28 16.15
C CYS A 77 26.51 -9.89 16.88
N GLN A 78 26.62 -9.30 18.08
CA GLN A 78 25.47 -8.81 18.85
C GLN A 78 24.70 -7.69 18.12
N PHE A 79 25.41 -6.73 17.51
CA PHE A 79 24.79 -5.69 16.68
C PHE A 79 24.07 -6.28 15.46
N GLN A 80 24.71 -7.22 14.75
CA GLN A 80 24.10 -7.88 13.60
C GLN A 80 22.84 -8.68 14.00
N GLY A 81 22.89 -9.43 15.09
CA GLY A 81 21.75 -10.18 15.62
C GLY A 81 20.59 -9.28 16.03
N PHE A 82 20.86 -8.20 16.77
CA PHE A 82 19.87 -7.17 17.12
C PHE A 82 19.21 -6.57 15.87
N ALA A 83 20.00 -6.15 14.89
CA ALA A 83 19.49 -5.51 13.69
C ALA A 83 18.66 -6.48 12.82
N LEU A 84 19.13 -7.72 12.62
CA LEU A 84 18.39 -8.75 11.89
C LEU A 84 17.17 -9.28 12.64
N GLN A 85 17.03 -9.04 13.95
CA GLN A 85 15.78 -9.25 14.69
C GLN A 85 14.81 -8.08 14.52
N MET A 86 15.29 -6.83 14.61
CA MET A 86 14.44 -5.64 14.61
C MET A 86 13.92 -5.27 13.21
N PHE A 87 14.81 -5.05 12.25
CA PHE A 87 14.46 -4.38 11.00
C PHE A 87 13.60 -5.24 10.03
N PRO A 88 13.84 -6.56 9.87
CA PRO A 88 12.96 -7.42 9.08
C PRO A 88 11.52 -7.52 9.62
N VAL A 89 11.35 -7.57 10.95
CA VAL A 89 10.02 -7.59 11.58
C VAL A 89 9.30 -6.27 11.35
N ALA A 90 10.03 -5.15 11.44
CA ALA A 90 9.49 -3.83 11.15
C ALA A 90 9.06 -3.65 9.68
N ASP A 91 9.81 -4.16 8.69
CA ASP A 91 9.43 -4.10 7.26
C ASP A 91 8.11 -4.86 6.96
N VAL A 92 7.90 -6.01 7.61
CA VAL A 92 6.64 -6.76 7.53
C VAL A 92 5.48 -5.97 8.16
N LEU A 93 5.70 -5.34 9.32
CA LEU A 93 4.70 -4.50 9.98
C LEU A 93 4.41 -3.20 9.19
N TRP A 94 5.41 -2.61 8.53
CA TRP A 94 5.21 -1.50 7.59
C TRP A 94 4.40 -1.92 6.36
N THR A 95 4.60 -3.15 5.88
CA THR A 95 3.79 -3.73 4.81
C THR A 95 2.34 -3.96 5.24
N PHE A 96 2.10 -4.30 6.52
CA PHE A 96 0.76 -4.31 7.12
C PHE A 96 0.15 -2.91 7.23
N ALA A 97 0.91 -1.89 7.67
CA ALA A 97 0.42 -0.51 7.68
C ALA A 97 0.02 -0.02 6.28
N MET A 98 0.76 -0.38 5.22
CA MET A 98 0.38 -0.08 3.84
C MET A 98 -0.91 -0.81 3.39
N ALA A 99 -1.11 -2.05 3.82
CA ALA A 99 -2.34 -2.81 3.53
C ALA A 99 -3.56 -2.23 4.28
N LEU A 100 -3.37 -1.84 5.55
CA LEU A 100 -4.40 -1.21 6.38
C LEU A 100 -4.79 0.18 5.84
N ASP A 101 -3.83 1.02 5.45
CA ASP A 101 -4.12 2.29 4.76
C ASP A 101 -4.90 2.08 3.46
N THR A 102 -4.59 1.03 2.70
CA THR A 102 -5.33 0.67 1.48
C THR A 102 -6.78 0.29 1.82
N TYR A 103 -6.96 -0.56 2.84
CA TYR A 103 -8.27 -0.99 3.33
C TYR A 103 -9.12 0.20 3.81
N LEU A 104 -8.55 1.09 4.62
CA LEU A 104 -9.21 2.29 5.15
C LEU A 104 -9.60 3.29 4.05
N VAL A 105 -8.81 3.40 2.97
CA VAL A 105 -9.16 4.23 1.80
C VAL A 105 -10.27 3.59 0.97
N VAL A 106 -10.28 2.27 0.80
CA VAL A 106 -11.27 1.55 -0.02
C VAL A 106 -12.62 1.47 0.70
N PHE A 107 -12.67 0.89 1.90
CA PHE A 107 -13.93 0.58 2.61
C PHE A 107 -14.45 1.72 3.50
N HIS A 108 -13.55 2.50 4.12
CA HIS A 108 -13.93 3.59 5.04
C HIS A 108 -13.70 5.00 4.47
N HIS A 109 -13.25 5.10 3.21
CA HIS A 109 -13.01 6.34 2.47
C HIS A 109 -12.14 7.37 3.22
N PHE A 110 -11.16 6.90 4.00
CA PHE A 110 -10.30 7.74 4.83
C PHE A 110 -9.59 8.84 4.04
N ASP A 111 -9.61 10.06 4.59
CA ASP A 111 -9.00 11.22 3.99
C ASP A 111 -7.48 11.29 4.25
N THR A 112 -6.77 12.06 3.41
CA THR A 112 -5.30 12.20 3.49
C THR A 112 -4.75 12.86 4.76
N GLN A 113 -5.58 13.56 5.55
CA GLN A 113 -5.22 14.10 6.86
C GLN A 113 -5.39 13.05 7.97
N SER A 114 -6.47 12.26 7.92
CA SER A 114 -6.71 11.17 8.87
C SER A 114 -5.62 10.10 8.79
N LEU A 115 -5.24 9.68 7.56
CA LEU A 115 -4.09 8.80 7.35
C LEU A 115 -2.79 9.42 7.91
N ARG A 116 -2.57 10.73 7.74
CA ARG A 116 -1.38 11.40 8.29
C ARG A 116 -1.31 11.40 9.82
N LYS A 117 -2.46 11.44 10.51
CA LYS A 117 -2.52 11.28 11.97
C LYS A 117 -2.21 9.83 12.38
N LEU A 118 -2.48 8.86 11.50
CA LEU A 118 -2.19 7.45 11.70
C LEU A 118 -0.72 7.10 11.42
N GLU A 119 -0.04 7.79 10.48
CA GLU A 119 1.41 7.67 10.23
C GLU A 119 2.25 7.74 11.52
N VAL A 120 1.96 8.69 12.42
CA VAL A 120 2.68 8.85 13.69
C VAL A 120 2.45 7.67 14.65
N LYS A 121 1.21 7.13 14.67
CA LYS A 121 0.87 5.94 15.46
C LYS A 121 1.57 4.70 14.91
N TYR A 122 1.64 4.54 13.60
CA TYR A 122 2.39 3.45 12.96
C TYR A 122 3.88 3.51 13.33
N ILE A 123 4.54 4.68 13.24
CA ILE A 123 5.94 4.83 13.67
C ILE A 123 6.08 4.35 15.11
N ALA A 124 5.32 4.93 16.06
CA ALA A 124 5.43 4.60 17.48
C ALA A 124 5.21 3.10 17.77
N VAL A 125 4.16 2.49 17.20
CA VAL A 125 3.83 1.08 17.44
C VAL A 125 4.84 0.15 16.78
N ILE A 126 5.22 0.38 15.52
CA ILE A 126 6.11 -0.50 14.76
C ILE A 126 7.54 -0.44 15.33
N THR A 127 8.05 0.76 15.65
CA THR A 127 9.35 0.89 16.33
C THR A 127 9.32 0.16 17.67
N THR A 128 8.32 0.42 18.52
CA THR A 128 8.26 -0.15 19.88
C THR A 128 8.16 -1.68 19.85
N PHE A 129 7.25 -2.23 19.02
CA PHE A 129 7.02 -3.68 18.94
C PHE A 129 8.23 -4.46 18.39
N SER A 130 8.97 -3.89 17.42
CA SER A 130 10.18 -4.53 16.87
C SER A 130 11.42 -4.32 17.75
N PHE A 131 11.54 -3.15 18.40
CA PHE A 131 12.69 -2.81 19.24
C PHE A 131 12.70 -3.58 20.56
N ILE A 132 11.57 -3.67 21.28
CA ILE A 132 11.51 -4.29 22.61
C ILE A 132 12.12 -5.70 22.66
N PRO A 133 11.70 -6.69 21.84
CA PRO A 133 12.28 -8.03 21.91
C PRO A 133 13.74 -8.03 21.46
N ALA A 134 14.11 -7.25 20.44
CA ALA A 134 15.48 -7.18 19.96
C ALA A 134 16.43 -6.61 21.03
N PHE A 135 16.02 -5.55 21.73
CA PHE A 135 16.79 -4.91 22.78
C PHE A 135 16.91 -5.80 24.02
N ILE A 136 15.82 -6.45 24.46
CA ILE A 136 15.84 -7.37 25.61
C ILE A 136 16.80 -8.55 25.36
N PHE A 137 16.85 -9.07 24.14
CA PHE A 137 17.72 -10.21 23.79
C PHE A 137 19.22 -9.91 23.82
N LEU A 138 19.66 -8.64 23.82
CA LEU A 138 21.07 -8.27 24.03
C LEU A 138 21.57 -8.54 25.45
N PHE A 139 20.66 -8.60 26.45
CA PHE A 139 21.04 -8.73 27.86
C PHE A 139 20.91 -10.15 28.41
N ILE A 140 20.11 -11.00 27.77
CA ILE A 140 19.86 -12.37 28.25
C ILE A 140 21.01 -13.29 27.83
N HIS A 141 21.67 -13.86 28.84
CA HIS A 141 22.74 -14.84 28.69
C HIS A 141 22.38 -16.08 29.53
N GLY A 142 22.37 -17.26 28.90
CA GLY A 142 22.10 -18.53 29.60
C GLY A 142 23.40 -19.19 30.05
N HIS A 143 23.46 -19.69 31.28
CA HIS A 143 24.69 -20.23 31.87
C HIS A 143 25.41 -21.32 31.05
N GLU A 144 24.63 -22.19 30.39
CA GLU A 144 25.15 -23.23 29.48
C GLU A 144 25.00 -22.87 27.99
N LYS A 145 24.20 -21.84 27.67
CA LYS A 145 23.83 -21.49 26.29
C LYS A 145 24.60 -20.31 25.73
N GLY A 146 25.19 -19.45 26.55
CA GLY A 146 25.74 -18.17 26.12
C GLY A 146 24.65 -17.14 25.78
N PRO A 147 24.96 -16.09 24.99
CA PRO A 147 24.02 -15.05 24.58
C PRO A 147 22.85 -15.59 23.75
N ILE A 148 21.77 -14.80 23.61
CA ILE A 148 20.69 -15.12 22.66
C ILE A 148 21.15 -14.96 21.20
N TYR A 149 21.95 -13.94 20.90
CA TYR A 149 22.50 -13.75 19.55
C TYR A 149 23.85 -14.47 19.37
N GLY A 150 24.00 -15.17 18.25
CA GLY A 150 25.20 -15.95 17.91
C GLY A 150 25.16 -16.52 16.49
N ASP A 151 26.12 -17.37 16.15
CA ASP A 151 26.36 -17.90 14.80
C ASP A 151 25.16 -18.65 14.20
N GLU A 152 24.76 -18.18 13.01
CA GLU A 152 23.75 -18.79 12.15
C GLU A 152 24.31 -19.11 10.74
N THR A 153 25.59 -19.49 10.66
CA THR A 153 26.38 -19.85 9.47
C THR A 153 26.62 -18.71 8.47
N ILE A 154 25.65 -17.82 8.25
CA ILE A 154 25.66 -16.79 7.19
C ILE A 154 25.63 -15.36 7.73
N TRP A 155 25.26 -15.21 9.00
CA TRP A 155 25.21 -13.99 9.81
C TRP A 155 24.96 -14.39 11.27
N CYS A 156 25.09 -13.46 12.22
CA CYS A 156 24.57 -13.67 13.57
C CYS A 156 23.06 -13.41 13.64
N SER A 157 22.34 -14.25 14.37
CA SER A 157 20.88 -14.15 14.60
C SER A 157 20.54 -14.74 15.97
N ILE A 158 19.25 -14.91 16.29
CA ILE A 158 18.88 -15.70 17.48
C ILE A 158 19.40 -17.13 17.27
N ALA A 159 20.34 -17.53 18.12
CA ALA A 159 21.10 -18.75 17.96
C ALA A 159 20.25 -20.01 18.22
N ARG A 160 20.77 -21.16 17.81
CA ARG A 160 20.01 -22.41 17.64
C ARG A 160 19.69 -23.12 18.96
N ASN A 161 20.58 -22.95 19.95
CA ASN A 161 20.33 -23.12 21.39
C ASN A 161 19.06 -22.41 21.91
N TRP A 162 18.62 -21.32 21.26
CA TRP A 162 17.44 -20.50 21.58
C TRP A 162 16.35 -20.55 20.48
N MET A 163 16.36 -21.56 19.61
CA MET A 163 15.45 -21.70 18.46
C MET A 163 13.96 -21.46 18.79
N MET A 164 13.48 -21.86 19.97
CA MET A 164 12.09 -21.60 20.39
C MET A 164 11.77 -20.11 20.52
N LEU A 165 12.69 -19.28 21.02
CA LEU A 165 12.51 -17.83 21.07
C LEU A 165 12.45 -17.23 19.66
N ARG A 166 13.23 -17.76 18.71
CA ARG A 166 13.20 -17.33 17.30
C ARG A 166 11.89 -17.70 16.60
N ILE A 167 11.29 -18.84 16.94
CA ILE A 167 9.96 -19.20 16.45
C ILE A 167 8.92 -18.24 17.02
N ILE A 168 8.90 -18.04 18.34
CA ILE A 168 7.88 -17.24 19.05
C ILE A 168 7.98 -15.73 18.74
N PHE A 169 9.18 -15.16 18.71
CA PHE A 169 9.41 -13.70 18.62
C PHE A 169 9.85 -13.21 17.24
N TYR A 170 10.00 -14.08 16.24
CA TYR A 170 10.36 -13.69 14.87
C TYR A 170 9.48 -14.36 13.82
N TYR A 171 9.52 -15.69 13.68
CA TYR A 171 8.79 -16.36 12.57
C TYR A 171 7.27 -16.38 12.76
N ALA A 172 6.75 -16.71 13.94
CA ALA A 172 5.32 -16.73 14.21
C ALA A 172 4.62 -15.37 14.01
N PRO A 173 5.10 -14.25 14.59
CA PRO A 173 4.47 -12.94 14.37
C PRO A 173 4.59 -12.46 12.92
N VAL A 174 5.73 -12.74 12.24
CA VAL A 174 5.88 -12.40 10.81
C VAL A 174 4.86 -13.15 9.95
N TRP A 175 4.74 -14.47 10.11
CA TRP A 175 3.79 -15.25 9.29
C TRP A 175 2.33 -14.95 9.62
N LEU A 176 1.99 -14.67 10.87
CA LEU A 176 0.67 -14.18 11.27
C LEU A 176 0.32 -12.87 10.54
N ILE A 177 1.24 -11.91 10.52
CA ILE A 177 1.03 -10.63 9.83
C ILE A 177 0.98 -10.82 8.30
N ILE A 178 1.81 -11.68 7.71
CA ILE A 178 1.74 -12.03 6.28
C ILE A 178 0.35 -12.57 5.90
N VAL A 179 -0.23 -13.46 6.71
CA VAL A 179 -1.58 -14.02 6.49
C VAL A 179 -2.65 -12.94 6.63
N ILE A 180 -2.58 -12.08 7.65
CA ILE A 180 -3.52 -10.96 7.81
C ILE A 180 -3.46 -10.01 6.61
N VAL A 181 -2.26 -9.70 6.11
CA VAL A 181 -2.08 -8.84 4.93
C VAL A 181 -2.61 -9.48 3.65
N LEU A 182 -2.43 -10.80 3.48
CA LEU A 182 -3.02 -11.55 2.38
C LEU A 182 -4.55 -11.44 2.39
N ILE A 183 -5.17 -11.66 3.56
CA ILE A 183 -6.63 -11.54 3.75
C ILE A 183 -7.11 -10.12 3.41
N LEU A 184 -6.42 -9.08 3.90
CA LEU A 184 -6.77 -7.69 3.57
C LEU A 184 -6.73 -7.43 2.06
N TYR A 185 -5.70 -7.86 1.34
CA TYR A 185 -5.64 -7.68 -0.12
C TYR A 185 -6.66 -8.53 -0.88
N CYS A 186 -7.02 -9.71 -0.39
CA CYS A 186 -8.13 -10.50 -0.96
C CYS A 186 -9.46 -9.75 -0.82
N LEU A 187 -9.78 -9.21 0.36
CA LEU A 187 -10.99 -8.41 0.60
C LEU A 187 -11.02 -7.15 -0.28
N ILE A 188 -9.92 -6.39 -0.33
CA ILE A 188 -9.76 -5.22 -1.21
C ILE A 188 -9.97 -5.61 -2.69
N GLY A 189 -9.42 -6.75 -3.12
CA GLY A 189 -9.56 -7.26 -4.49
C GLY A 189 -11.01 -7.60 -4.86
N ILE A 190 -11.72 -8.30 -3.97
CA ILE A 190 -13.13 -8.67 -4.15
C ILE A 190 -14.00 -7.43 -4.29
N GLU A 191 -13.85 -6.44 -3.40
CA GLU A 191 -14.62 -5.20 -3.45
C GLU A 191 -14.36 -4.40 -4.72
N ILE A 192 -13.11 -4.35 -5.18
CA ILE A 192 -12.74 -3.71 -6.45
C ILE A 192 -13.37 -4.42 -7.65
N THR A 193 -13.47 -5.75 -7.63
CA THR A 193 -14.20 -6.48 -8.70
C THR A 193 -15.69 -6.19 -8.65
N ARG A 194 -16.30 -6.22 -7.46
CA ARG A 194 -17.72 -5.89 -7.25
C ARG A 194 -18.08 -4.51 -7.81
N VAL A 195 -17.44 -3.46 -7.31
CA VAL A 195 -17.70 -2.07 -7.73
C VAL A 195 -17.49 -1.88 -9.22
N ARG A 196 -16.48 -2.52 -9.82
CA ARG A 196 -16.24 -2.45 -11.27
C ARG A 196 -17.38 -3.10 -12.06
N ASP A 197 -17.91 -4.21 -11.58
CA ASP A 197 -18.91 -4.98 -12.31
C ASP A 197 -20.33 -4.37 -12.10
N GLU A 198 -20.59 -3.73 -10.96
CA GLU A 198 -21.72 -2.78 -10.76
C GLU A 198 -21.67 -1.60 -11.77
N PHE A 199 -20.49 -1.01 -12.01
CA PHE A 199 -20.35 0.04 -13.03
C PHE A 199 -20.62 -0.46 -14.46
N LYS A 200 -20.20 -1.69 -14.82
CA LYS A 200 -20.48 -2.27 -16.15
C LYS A 200 -21.98 -2.48 -16.38
N LEU A 201 -22.70 -2.99 -15.37
CA LEU A 201 -24.15 -3.17 -15.43
C LEU A 201 -24.83 -1.82 -15.67
N SER A 202 -24.47 -0.79 -14.89
CA SER A 202 -24.99 0.56 -15.09
C SER A 202 -24.60 1.21 -16.43
N GLU A 203 -23.52 0.77 -17.10
CA GLU A 203 -23.17 1.23 -18.46
C GLU A 203 -24.03 0.52 -19.51
N ASN A 204 -24.24 -0.79 -19.38
CA ASN A 204 -25.11 -1.59 -20.26
C ASN A 204 -26.58 -1.12 -20.20
N ASP A 205 -27.13 -0.90 -19.00
CA ASP A 205 -28.52 -0.45 -18.80
C ASP A 205 -28.79 0.91 -19.48
N ARG A 206 -27.76 1.76 -19.59
CA ARG A 206 -27.84 3.08 -20.24
C ARG A 206 -27.75 3.01 -21.76
N ILE A 207 -27.25 1.90 -22.33
CA ILE A 207 -27.23 1.64 -23.77
C ILE A 207 -28.59 1.08 -24.24
N ALA A 208 -29.28 0.33 -23.37
CA ALA A 208 -30.57 -0.32 -23.68
C ALA A 208 -31.72 0.67 -23.98
N LEU A 209 -31.65 1.92 -23.54
CA LEU A 209 -32.73 2.93 -23.68
C LEU A 209 -32.68 3.75 -24.98
N THR A 210 -31.74 3.47 -25.90
CA THR A 210 -31.61 4.18 -27.20
C THR A 210 -31.71 3.27 -28.42
N SER A 211 -32.27 2.06 -28.26
CA SER A 211 -32.60 1.16 -29.38
C SER A 211 -34.12 1.07 -29.57
N GLY A 212 -34.71 2.09 -30.21
CA GLY A 212 -36.16 2.17 -30.43
C GLY A 212 -36.56 3.17 -31.51
N ASN A 213 -37.11 2.64 -32.60
CA ASN A 213 -37.84 3.31 -33.70
C ASN A 213 -37.14 4.43 -34.53
N SER A 214 -36.63 3.98 -35.68
CA SER A 214 -37.17 4.36 -37.01
C SER A 214 -37.33 5.85 -37.39
N THR A 215 -36.36 6.37 -38.12
CA THR A 215 -36.55 7.52 -39.03
C THR A 215 -36.91 7.05 -40.45
N SER A 216 -38.20 6.86 -40.72
CA SER A 216 -38.73 6.85 -42.09
C SER A 216 -39.05 8.28 -42.54
N SER A 217 -38.78 8.61 -43.80
CA SER A 217 -38.87 9.97 -44.33
C SER A 217 -40.27 10.35 -44.83
N VAL A 218 -40.83 11.46 -44.33
CA VAL A 218 -41.89 12.25 -44.99
C VAL A 218 -41.64 13.75 -44.72
N THR A 219 -42.02 14.62 -45.66
CA THR A 219 -41.88 16.09 -45.64
C THR A 219 -43.26 16.75 -45.82
N MET A 220 -43.39 18.06 -45.56
CA MET A 220 -44.61 18.91 -45.71
C MET A 220 -45.63 18.75 -44.54
N THR A 221 -46.43 19.74 -44.12
CA THR A 221 -46.54 21.18 -44.47
C THR A 221 -47.07 22.00 -43.27
N THR A 222 -47.11 23.33 -43.41
CA THR A 222 -47.80 24.29 -42.51
C THR A 222 -49.33 24.14 -42.47
N MET A 223 -49.97 24.46 -41.33
CA MET A 223 -51.06 25.47 -41.24
C MET A 223 -51.52 25.72 -39.78
N GLU A 224 -52.33 26.78 -39.59
CA GLU A 224 -52.86 27.27 -38.31
C GLU A 224 -54.24 26.68 -37.97
N ALA A 225 -54.63 26.62 -36.69
CA ALA A 225 -56.02 26.81 -36.26
C ALA A 225 -56.15 27.08 -34.74
N ASN A 226 -57.15 27.91 -34.40
CA ASN A 226 -57.51 28.44 -33.08
C ASN A 226 -58.65 27.60 -32.42
N ALA A 227 -59.07 27.98 -31.20
CA ALA A 227 -60.34 27.62 -30.52
C ALA A 227 -60.42 26.18 -29.92
N GLN A 228 -61.25 25.85 -28.90
CA GLN A 228 -62.23 26.60 -28.07
C GLN A 228 -62.58 25.83 -26.75
N ILE A 229 -63.13 26.52 -25.72
CA ILE A 229 -64.37 26.20 -24.92
C ILE A 229 -64.69 24.70 -24.58
N LYS A 230 -65.05 24.23 -23.35
CA LYS A 230 -65.68 24.87 -22.14
C LYS A 230 -65.56 23.98 -20.83
N PRO A 231 -66.46 23.93 -19.79
CA PRO A 231 -66.07 24.24 -18.38
C PRO A 231 -66.51 23.23 -17.27
N ASP A 232 -66.42 23.66 -15.99
CA ASP A 232 -67.34 23.36 -14.84
C ASP A 232 -67.22 21.92 -14.24
N LEU A 233 -67.31 21.63 -12.93
CA LEU A 233 -68.18 22.17 -11.85
C LEU A 233 -67.47 22.49 -10.51
N THR A 234 -68.21 23.16 -9.62
CA THR A 234 -67.93 23.44 -8.18
C THR A 234 -69.16 22.96 -7.33
N PRO A 235 -69.28 23.16 -5.99
CA PRO A 235 -68.39 23.70 -4.94
C PRO A 235 -68.12 22.62 -3.84
N GLU A 236 -68.03 22.76 -2.50
CA GLU A 236 -68.13 23.87 -1.51
C GLU A 236 -67.51 23.47 -0.14
N SER A 237 -67.59 24.37 0.86
CA SER A 237 -67.57 24.17 2.33
C SER A 237 -66.20 24.00 3.05
N THR A 238 -65.93 24.60 4.23
CA THR A 238 -66.66 25.64 5.00
C THR A 238 -65.80 26.24 6.15
N ILE A 239 -65.79 27.59 6.30
CA ILE A 239 -65.48 28.42 7.52
C ILE A 239 -64.04 28.35 8.14
N THR A 240 -63.42 29.37 8.77
CA THR A 240 -63.41 30.88 8.73
C THR A 240 -62.25 31.38 9.63
N SER A 241 -61.62 32.55 9.32
CA SER A 241 -61.20 33.63 10.26
C SER A 241 -59.96 34.46 9.82
N ASP A 242 -60.22 35.70 9.39
CA ASP A 242 -59.51 37.00 9.61
C ASP A 242 -57.97 37.06 9.82
N THR A 243 -57.20 38.00 9.24
CA THR A 243 -57.42 39.46 9.34
C THR A 243 -56.68 40.30 8.25
N ILE A 244 -57.39 41.33 7.74
CA ILE A 244 -57.00 42.67 7.19
C ILE A 244 -55.60 43.21 7.61
N GLU A 245 -54.81 44.01 6.87
CA GLU A 245 -54.78 44.57 5.48
C GLU A 245 -53.41 45.25 5.19
N ARG A 246 -52.94 45.26 3.93
CA ARG A 246 -52.65 46.47 3.11
C ARG A 246 -52.07 46.14 1.73
N ASP A 247 -52.36 47.00 0.75
CA ASP A 247 -52.08 46.83 -0.70
C ASP A 247 -50.94 47.75 -1.19
N THR A 248 -50.20 47.33 -2.24
CA THR A 248 -49.89 48.12 -3.45
C THR A 248 -49.26 47.22 -4.53
N PHE A 249 -50.09 46.72 -5.46
CA PHE A 249 -49.81 46.45 -6.89
C PHE A 249 -48.38 46.13 -7.40
N GLN A 250 -48.16 44.91 -7.94
CA GLN A 250 -47.70 44.67 -9.33
C GLN A 250 -47.83 43.18 -9.77
N ARG A 251 -47.76 42.90 -11.09
CA ARG A 251 -48.16 41.62 -11.72
C ARG A 251 -46.94 40.75 -12.14
N PRO A 252 -46.97 39.40 -12.04
CA PRO A 252 -45.77 38.55 -12.09
C PRO A 252 -45.44 37.96 -13.48
N PRO A 253 -44.24 37.37 -13.63
CA PRO A 253 -44.08 36.18 -14.47
C PRO A 253 -43.23 35.03 -13.88
N ALA A 254 -43.51 33.81 -14.36
CA ALA A 254 -42.64 32.63 -14.43
C ALA A 254 -41.89 32.16 -13.16
N SER A 255 -42.46 31.16 -12.46
CA SER A 255 -41.70 30.30 -11.55
C SER A 255 -40.75 29.37 -12.33
N ASN A 256 -39.50 29.79 -12.52
CA ASN A 256 -38.46 28.93 -13.10
C ASN A 256 -38.19 27.73 -12.18
N LYS A 257 -38.84 26.60 -12.45
CA LYS A 257 -38.50 25.29 -11.89
C LYS A 257 -37.15 24.85 -12.48
N PHE A 258 -36.07 25.37 -11.90
CA PHE A 258 -34.74 24.81 -12.12
C PHE A 258 -34.80 23.29 -11.85
N PRO A 259 -34.41 22.42 -12.80
CA PRO A 259 -34.27 21.01 -12.49
C PRO A 259 -33.23 20.88 -11.40
N ALA A 260 -33.61 20.27 -10.28
CA ALA A 260 -32.70 20.01 -9.17
C ALA A 260 -31.57 19.12 -9.68
N THR A 261 -30.43 19.74 -10.00
CA THR A 261 -29.25 19.02 -10.47
C THR A 261 -28.74 18.22 -9.29
N TYR A 262 -29.14 16.95 -9.23
CA TYR A 262 -28.56 15.95 -8.35
C TYR A 262 -27.07 15.84 -8.69
N GLN A 263 -26.27 16.68 -8.02
CA GLN A 263 -24.82 16.57 -8.05
C GLN A 263 -24.48 15.27 -7.31
N THR A 264 -24.38 14.18 -8.08
CA THR A 264 -23.81 12.93 -7.62
C THR A 264 -22.51 13.26 -6.90
N PRO A 265 -22.34 12.81 -5.64
CA PRO A 265 -21.27 13.29 -4.76
C PRO A 265 -19.95 13.08 -5.48
N LYS A 266 -19.20 14.19 -5.68
CA LYS A 266 -18.18 14.34 -6.73
C LYS A 266 -17.04 13.33 -6.60
N GLN A 267 -17.29 12.12 -7.08
CA GLN A 267 -16.59 10.90 -6.67
C GLN A 267 -15.14 11.02 -7.10
N ARG A 268 -14.27 11.32 -6.12
CA ARG A 268 -12.90 11.80 -6.34
C ARG A 268 -12.03 10.63 -6.79
N ARG A 269 -12.17 10.23 -8.06
CA ARG A 269 -11.59 9.01 -8.69
C ARG A 269 -10.20 8.71 -8.11
N VAL A 270 -10.18 7.85 -7.09
CA VAL A 270 -8.94 7.47 -6.42
C VAL A 270 -8.11 6.71 -7.45
N SER A 271 -6.83 7.04 -7.58
CA SER A 271 -5.97 6.33 -8.51
C SER A 271 -5.72 4.93 -7.96
N LEU A 272 -6.59 3.98 -8.32
CA LEU A 272 -6.54 2.56 -7.95
C LEU A 272 -5.13 1.97 -8.19
N ARG A 273 -4.49 2.40 -9.28
CA ARG A 273 -3.11 2.02 -9.65
C ARG A 273 -2.01 2.56 -8.72
N GLN A 274 -2.30 3.58 -7.92
CA GLN A 274 -1.41 4.21 -6.93
C GLN A 274 -1.73 3.73 -5.51
N TYR A 275 -3.01 3.50 -5.19
CA TYR A 275 -3.45 3.14 -3.84
C TYR A 275 -3.56 1.63 -3.59
N VAL A 276 -3.79 0.81 -4.61
CA VAL A 276 -3.95 -0.65 -4.45
C VAL A 276 -2.75 -1.39 -5.05
N ILE A 277 -2.54 -1.23 -6.36
CA ILE A 277 -1.52 -1.99 -7.10
C ILE A 277 -0.09 -1.73 -6.58
N MET A 278 0.19 -0.55 -6.02
CA MET A 278 1.51 -0.25 -5.47
C MET A 278 1.74 -1.00 -4.14
N PRO A 279 0.92 -0.83 -3.07
CA PRO A 279 1.01 -1.66 -1.87
C PRO A 279 0.99 -3.18 -2.12
N SER A 280 0.14 -3.69 -3.04
CA SER A 280 0.12 -5.13 -3.36
C SER A 280 1.43 -5.63 -3.99
N LEU A 281 2.14 -4.81 -4.78
CA LEU A 281 3.46 -5.17 -5.32
C LEU A 281 4.54 -5.20 -4.22
N PHE A 282 4.48 -4.29 -3.23
CA PHE A 282 5.36 -4.33 -2.06
C PHE A 282 5.13 -5.63 -1.27
N PHE A 283 3.87 -6.01 -1.04
CA PHE A 283 3.54 -7.27 -0.37
C PHE A 283 4.03 -8.51 -1.12
N LEU A 284 3.86 -8.57 -2.44
CA LEU A 284 4.35 -9.70 -3.25
C LEU A 284 5.89 -9.82 -3.23
N ALA A 285 6.61 -8.69 -3.25
CA ALA A 285 8.06 -8.68 -3.12
C ALA A 285 8.51 -9.13 -1.71
N MET A 286 7.89 -8.57 -0.66
CA MET A 286 8.15 -8.98 0.73
C MET A 286 7.91 -10.49 0.91
N LEU A 287 6.75 -11.00 0.50
CA LEU A 287 6.41 -12.43 0.55
C LEU A 287 7.48 -13.30 -0.13
N ALA A 288 7.93 -12.92 -1.33
CA ALA A 288 8.98 -13.64 -2.05
C ALA A 288 10.32 -13.68 -1.28
N THR A 289 10.72 -12.60 -0.60
CA THR A 289 11.94 -12.59 0.23
C THR A 289 11.86 -13.48 1.47
N TRP A 290 10.65 -13.79 1.97
CA TRP A 290 10.45 -14.65 3.15
C TRP A 290 10.40 -16.14 2.87
N ILE A 291 10.24 -16.57 1.60
CA ILE A 291 10.15 -17.99 1.21
C ILE A 291 11.43 -18.75 1.60
N ALA A 292 12.59 -18.36 1.06
CA ALA A 292 13.84 -19.09 1.31
C ALA A 292 14.27 -19.08 2.81
N PRO A 293 14.21 -17.95 3.54
CA PRO A 293 14.44 -17.94 5.00
C PRO A 293 13.51 -18.88 5.77
N THR A 294 12.26 -19.05 5.35
CA THR A 294 11.29 -19.91 6.03
C THR A 294 11.54 -21.39 5.73
N ILE A 295 11.76 -21.75 4.46
CA ILE A 295 12.13 -23.12 4.06
C ILE A 295 13.39 -23.58 4.82
N ASN A 296 14.40 -22.71 4.91
CA ASN A 296 15.64 -22.98 5.64
C ASN A 296 15.41 -23.26 7.14
N ARG A 297 14.43 -22.61 7.78
CA ARG A 297 14.13 -22.85 9.19
C ARG A 297 13.20 -24.03 9.43
N ILE A 298 12.27 -24.32 8.53
CA ILE A 298 11.46 -25.56 8.61
C ILE A 298 12.38 -26.78 8.46
N ALA A 299 13.31 -26.76 7.51
CA ALA A 299 14.30 -27.83 7.32
C ALA A 299 15.20 -28.02 8.56
N GLU A 300 15.66 -26.94 9.18
CA GLU A 300 16.45 -27.00 10.42
C GLU A 300 15.63 -27.52 11.61
N PHE A 301 14.40 -27.04 11.79
CA PHE A 301 13.54 -27.46 12.90
C PHE A 301 13.18 -28.95 12.80
N VAL A 302 12.88 -29.45 11.59
CA VAL A 302 12.44 -30.84 11.37
C VAL A 302 13.60 -31.84 11.29
N HIS A 303 14.77 -31.46 10.76
CA HIS A 303 15.88 -32.38 10.54
C HIS A 303 17.13 -32.12 11.40
N HIS A 304 17.16 -31.02 12.16
CA HIS A 304 18.32 -30.56 12.95
C HIS A 304 19.62 -30.47 12.15
N ARG A 305 19.49 -30.15 10.85
CA ARG A 305 20.59 -29.97 9.89
C ARG A 305 20.65 -28.53 9.39
N HIS A 306 21.86 -28.09 9.06
CA HIS A 306 22.07 -26.83 8.35
C HIS A 306 21.45 -26.94 6.94
N GLY A 307 20.96 -25.83 6.40
CA GLY A 307 20.50 -25.80 5.01
C GLY A 307 21.63 -26.04 4.01
N ASN A 308 21.34 -26.72 2.91
CA ASN A 308 22.32 -26.93 1.83
C ASN A 308 22.81 -25.59 1.26
N TYR A 309 24.03 -25.55 0.70
CA TYR A 309 24.65 -24.33 0.16
C TYR A 309 23.73 -23.49 -0.73
N SER A 310 23.05 -24.10 -1.70
CA SER A 310 22.12 -23.39 -2.59
C SER A 310 20.96 -22.71 -1.85
N LEU A 311 20.48 -23.32 -0.76
CA LEU A 311 19.44 -22.74 0.08
C LEU A 311 19.98 -21.58 0.92
N LEU A 312 21.16 -21.72 1.54
CA LEU A 312 21.82 -20.63 2.28
C LEU A 312 22.19 -19.45 1.37
N LEU A 313 22.61 -19.72 0.13
CA LEU A 313 22.86 -18.72 -0.91
C LEU A 313 21.56 -17.99 -1.29
N SER A 314 20.43 -18.71 -1.45
CA SER A 314 19.12 -18.08 -1.67
C SER A 314 18.64 -17.26 -0.47
N VAL A 315 18.89 -17.71 0.76
CA VAL A 315 18.55 -16.97 1.99
C VAL A 315 19.36 -15.68 2.09
N SER A 316 20.68 -15.76 1.86
CA SER A 316 21.61 -14.62 1.87
C SER A 316 21.24 -13.58 0.81
N THR A 317 20.99 -14.03 -0.43
CA THR A 317 20.65 -13.12 -1.54
C THR A 317 19.25 -12.52 -1.44
N LEU A 318 18.20 -13.34 -1.26
CA LEU A 318 16.82 -12.85 -1.22
C LEU A 318 16.53 -12.03 0.04
N GLY A 319 17.06 -12.45 1.19
CA GLY A 319 16.94 -11.69 2.45
C GLY A 319 17.55 -10.30 2.34
N SER A 320 18.69 -10.18 1.65
CA SER A 320 19.40 -8.90 1.47
C SER A 320 18.85 -7.98 0.38
N LEU A 321 17.73 -8.33 -0.30
CA LEU A 321 17.19 -7.56 -1.45
C LEU A 321 15.92 -6.75 -1.14
N ARG A 322 15.49 -6.64 0.12
CA ARG A 322 14.22 -5.95 0.48
C ARG A 322 14.17 -4.50 -0.01
N GLY A 323 15.20 -3.71 0.30
CA GLY A 323 15.31 -2.30 -0.12
C GLY A 323 15.48 -2.14 -1.63
N PHE A 324 16.04 -3.13 -2.32
CA PHE A 324 16.16 -3.14 -3.78
C PHE A 324 14.79 -3.25 -4.44
N TRP A 325 13.99 -4.27 -4.07
CA TRP A 325 12.65 -4.44 -4.61
C TRP A 325 11.74 -3.25 -4.26
N ASN A 326 11.80 -2.78 -3.02
CA ASN A 326 11.09 -1.59 -2.55
C ASN A 326 11.45 -0.36 -3.41
N GLY A 327 12.73 -0.16 -3.72
CA GLY A 327 13.20 0.89 -4.63
C GLY A 327 12.69 0.73 -6.07
N VAL A 328 12.80 -0.48 -6.64
CA VAL A 328 12.31 -0.79 -8.00
C VAL A 328 10.80 -0.52 -8.14
N ILE A 329 9.98 -0.91 -7.17
CA ILE A 329 8.53 -0.68 -7.20
C ILE A 329 8.24 0.83 -7.06
N PHE A 330 8.92 1.52 -6.14
CA PHE A 330 8.78 2.97 -5.94
C PHE A 330 9.08 3.76 -7.22
N ILE A 331 10.21 3.47 -7.87
CA ILE A 331 10.62 4.10 -9.12
C ILE A 331 9.66 3.76 -10.26
N THR A 332 9.40 2.47 -10.51
CA THR A 332 8.67 2.02 -11.71
C THR A 332 7.18 2.42 -11.68
N ILE A 333 6.53 2.43 -10.51
CA ILE A 333 5.16 2.92 -10.38
C ILE A 333 5.13 4.44 -10.25
N GLY A 334 6.03 5.02 -9.44
CA GLY A 334 6.12 6.46 -9.19
C GLY A 334 6.40 7.28 -10.45
N MET A 335 7.41 6.89 -11.26
CA MET A 335 7.73 7.55 -12.52
C MET A 335 6.63 7.41 -13.57
N LYS A 336 5.92 6.27 -13.62
CA LYS A 336 4.73 6.11 -14.49
C LYS A 336 3.61 7.06 -14.05
N GLY A 337 3.44 7.25 -12.75
CA GLY A 337 2.56 8.28 -12.18
C GLY A 337 3.03 9.72 -12.42
N TRP A 338 4.34 9.97 -12.61
CA TRP A 338 4.89 11.28 -12.96
C TRP A 338 4.70 11.63 -14.43
N LYS A 339 5.18 10.78 -15.35
CA LYS A 339 5.08 11.03 -16.80
C LYS A 339 3.64 11.30 -17.24
N ARG A 340 2.66 10.54 -16.73
CA ARG A 340 1.22 10.78 -17.00
C ARG A 340 0.73 12.15 -16.56
N ARG A 341 1.09 12.61 -15.36
CA ARG A 341 0.69 13.94 -14.83
C ARG A 341 1.40 15.08 -15.55
N ALA A 342 2.65 14.89 -15.99
CA ALA A 342 3.37 15.83 -16.83
C ALA A 342 2.70 15.98 -18.23
N SER A 343 2.36 14.87 -18.90
CA SER A 343 1.63 14.90 -20.17
C SER A 343 0.25 15.54 -20.03
N GLY A 344 -0.51 15.22 -18.97
CA GLY A 344 -1.81 15.84 -18.70
C GLY A 344 -1.72 17.36 -18.57
N ARG A 345 -0.75 17.89 -17.81
CA ARG A 345 -0.51 19.34 -17.72
C ARG A 345 -0.12 19.96 -19.07
N ARG A 346 0.69 19.27 -19.88
CA ARG A 346 1.07 19.73 -21.22
C ARG A 346 -0.11 19.78 -22.20
N MET A 347 -1.08 18.87 -22.08
CA MET A 347 -2.29 18.89 -22.90
C MET A 347 -3.26 19.99 -22.44
N ALA A 348 -3.49 20.15 -21.13
CA ALA A 348 -4.32 21.24 -20.60
C ALA A 348 -3.78 22.63 -21.00
N LEU A 349 -2.46 22.84 -20.93
CA LEU A 349 -1.82 24.09 -21.37
C LEU A 349 -1.86 24.33 -22.90
N ARG A 350 -2.14 23.30 -23.71
CA ARG A 350 -2.42 23.45 -25.14
C ARG A 350 -3.88 23.81 -25.38
N GLN A 351 -4.81 23.16 -24.67
CA GLN A 351 -6.25 23.47 -24.70
C GLN A 351 -6.47 24.97 -24.41
N THR A 352 -6.00 25.46 -23.26
CA THR A 352 -6.13 26.87 -22.85
C THR A 352 -5.36 27.88 -23.72
N ARG A 353 -4.54 27.42 -24.66
CA ARG A 353 -3.88 28.28 -25.66
C ARG A 353 -4.68 28.35 -26.96
N ASN A 354 -5.39 27.28 -27.32
CA ASN A 354 -6.28 27.22 -28.47
C ASN A 354 -7.66 27.83 -28.16
N ASP A 355 -8.09 27.83 -26.90
CA ASP A 355 -9.35 28.47 -26.48
C ASP A 355 -9.24 30.01 -26.38
N HIS A 356 -8.09 30.60 -26.70
CA HIS A 356 -7.72 32.02 -26.47
C HIS A 356 -6.98 32.68 -27.66
N GLY A 357 -7.05 32.11 -28.87
CA GLY A 357 -6.44 32.64 -30.09
C GLY A 357 -7.03 32.03 -31.35
#